data_AF-A0A7V9HM36-F1
#
_entry.id   AF-A0A7V9HM36-F1
#
_cell.length_a   1.000
_cell.length_b   1.000
_cell.length_c   1.000
_cell.angle_alpha   90.00
_cell.angle_beta   90.00
_cell.angle_gamma   90.00
#
_symmetry.space_group_name_H-M   'P 1'
#
loop_
_entity.id
_entity.type
_entity.pdbx_description
1 polymer ?
#
loop_
_entity_poly.entity_id
_entity_poly.type
_entity_poly.pdbx_seq_one_letter_code
_entity_poly.pdbx_strand_id
1 'polypeptide(L)'
;ASVMRRPHTVIEVEEATALGAAILGGLAAGVYADSDTAVGAMRYDRRDIVPDPVDADQYDMIYRGVYQRLYPAVAPLSHAIDDIRSHAG
;
A
#
# COMPACT_ATOMS: atom_id res chain seq x y z
N ALA A 1 9.67 3.50 1.71
CA ALA A 1 10.44 3.78 0.47
C ALA A 1 11.68 2.92 0.39
N SER A 2 12.57 2.96 1.40
CA SER A 2 13.89 2.30 1.38
C SER A 2 13.84 0.79 1.18
N VAL A 3 12.93 0.05 1.86
CA VAL A 3 12.72 -1.41 1.65
C VAL A 3 12.46 -1.75 0.17
N MET A 4 11.64 -0.96 -0.50
CA MET A 4 11.24 -1.19 -1.90
C MET A 4 12.19 -0.56 -2.92
N ARG A 5 13.16 0.24 -2.47
CA ARG A 5 14.04 1.07 -3.32
C ARG A 5 13.27 1.91 -4.36
N ARG A 6 12.12 2.45 -3.96
CA ARG A 6 11.27 3.29 -4.82
C ARG A 6 10.75 4.50 -4.05
N PRO A 7 10.67 5.68 -4.69
CA PRO A 7 9.96 6.82 -4.12
C PRO A 7 8.48 6.47 -3.89
N HIS A 8 7.91 7.01 -2.83
CA HIS A 8 6.47 7.00 -2.61
C HIS A 8 5.95 8.42 -2.55
N THR A 9 4.78 8.60 -3.12
CA THR A 9 4.00 9.81 -2.98
C THR A 9 2.82 9.50 -2.07
N VAL A 10 2.76 10.18 -0.94
CA VAL A 10 1.62 10.14 -0.03
C VAL A 10 0.74 11.34 -0.35
N ILE A 11 -0.52 11.06 -0.62
CA ILE A 11 -1.55 12.07 -0.84
C ILE A 11 -2.42 12.07 0.41
N GLU A 12 -2.57 13.22 1.07
CA GLU A 12 -3.47 13.35 2.21
C GLU A 12 -4.90 13.52 1.70
N VAL A 13 -5.63 12.40 1.67
CA VAL A 13 -7.05 12.35 1.34
C VAL A 13 -7.73 11.45 2.37
N GLU A 14 -8.53 12.04 3.26
CA GLU A 14 -9.22 11.28 4.31
C GLU A 14 -10.14 10.19 3.72
N GLU A 15 -10.80 10.48 2.59
CA GLU A 15 -11.81 9.61 2.00
C GLU A 15 -11.57 9.36 0.50
N ALA A 16 -10.38 8.87 0.14
CA ALA A 16 -9.96 8.70 -1.26
C ALA A 16 -10.95 7.90 -2.11
N THR A 17 -11.54 6.84 -1.56
CA THR A 17 -12.53 6.01 -2.25
C THR A 17 -13.83 6.76 -2.49
N ALA A 18 -14.39 7.42 -1.47
CA ALA A 18 -15.64 8.18 -1.60
C ALA A 18 -15.46 9.38 -2.53
N LEU A 19 -14.30 10.02 -2.48
CA LEU A 19 -13.94 11.11 -3.38
C LEU A 19 -13.92 10.63 -4.84
N GLY A 20 -13.29 9.49 -5.11
CA GLY A 20 -13.30 8.88 -6.45
C GLY A 20 -14.73 8.60 -6.95
N ALA A 21 -15.61 8.09 -6.09
CA ALA A 21 -17.02 7.90 -6.43
C ALA A 21 -17.74 9.22 -6.73
N ALA A 22 -17.48 10.27 -5.95
CA ALA A 22 -18.04 11.60 -6.17
C ALA A 22 -17.57 12.24 -7.48
N ILE A 23 -16.29 12.08 -7.85
CA ILE A 23 -15.75 12.50 -9.16
C ILE A 23 -16.52 11.84 -10.29
N LEU A 24 -16.66 10.51 -10.24
CA LEU A 24 -17.35 9.75 -11.27
C LEU A 24 -18.83 10.15 -11.37
N GLY A 25 -19.48 10.37 -10.22
CA GLY A 25 -20.85 10.89 -10.17
C GLY A 25 -20.96 12.30 -10.78
N GLY A 26 -20.02 13.19 -10.48
CA GLY A 26 -19.97 14.54 -11.04
C GLY A 26 -19.76 14.55 -12.56
N LEU A 27 -18.91 13.67 -13.08
CA LEU A 27 -18.74 13.48 -14.52
C LEU A 27 -20.03 12.98 -15.18
N ALA A 28 -20.67 11.95 -14.61
CA ALA A 28 -21.92 11.41 -15.14
C ALA A 28 -23.08 12.43 -15.10
N ALA A 29 -23.09 13.30 -14.10
CA ALA A 29 -24.06 14.38 -13.94
C ALA A 29 -23.74 15.63 -14.79
N GLY A 30 -22.60 15.66 -15.50
CA GLY A 30 -22.16 16.81 -16.29
C GLY A 30 -21.69 18.01 -15.46
N VAL A 31 -21.41 17.82 -14.18
CA VAL A 31 -20.84 18.85 -13.28
C VAL A 31 -19.41 19.19 -13.69
N TYR A 32 -18.66 18.20 -14.16
CA TYR A 32 -17.33 18.37 -14.74
C TYR A 32 -17.37 18.02 -16.22
N ALA A 33 -16.71 18.83 -17.06
CA ALA A 33 -16.68 18.63 -18.50
C ALA A 33 -15.87 17.39 -18.91
N ASP A 34 -14.79 17.11 -18.18
CA ASP A 34 -13.87 16.01 -18.41
C ASP A 34 -13.15 15.62 -17.12
N SER A 35 -12.42 14.50 -17.18
CA SER A 35 -11.64 13.97 -16.05
C SER A 35 -10.57 14.94 -15.57
N ASP A 36 -9.96 15.71 -16.47
CA ASP A 36 -8.86 16.61 -16.12
C ASP A 36 -9.36 17.79 -15.29
N THR A 37 -10.53 18.33 -15.66
CA THR A 37 -11.25 19.35 -14.92
C THR A 37 -11.66 18.83 -13.54
N ALA A 38 -12.20 17.60 -13.48
CA ALA A 38 -12.64 17.00 -12.23
C ALA A 38 -11.48 16.76 -11.25
N VAL A 39 -10.35 16.23 -11.74
CA VAL A 39 -9.14 16.00 -10.95
C VAL A 39 -8.48 17.32 -10.56
N GLY A 40 -8.41 18.29 -11.48
CA GLY A 40 -7.82 19.61 -11.23
C GLY A 40 -8.61 20.46 -10.24
N ALA A 41 -9.91 20.20 -10.07
CA ALA A 41 -10.72 20.82 -9.03
C ALA A 41 -10.36 20.34 -7.61
N MET A 42 -9.60 19.24 -7.50
CA MET A 42 -9.23 18.67 -6.21
C MET A 42 -7.89 19.21 -5.75
N ARG A 43 -7.84 19.65 -4.49
CA ARG A 43 -6.61 20.09 -3.84
C ARG A 43 -6.20 19.04 -2.83
N TYR A 44 -4.98 18.55 -2.99
CA TYR A 44 -4.40 17.56 -2.10
C TYR A 44 -3.06 18.04 -1.61
N ASP A 45 -2.82 17.85 -0.32
CA ASP A 45 -1.48 17.94 0.20
C ASP A 45 -0.72 16.66 -0.18
N ARG A 46 0.49 16.87 -0.70
CA ARG A 46 1.35 15.81 -1.21
C ARG A 46 2.66 15.83 -0.45
N ARG A 47 3.08 14.66 0.02
CA ARG A 47 4.39 14.44 0.61
C ARG A 47 5.10 13.33 -0.13
N ASP A 48 6.29 13.63 -0.64
CA ASP A 48 7.16 12.63 -1.22
C ASP A 48 8.09 12.02 -0.16
N ILE A 49 8.21 10.70 -0.19
CA ILE A 49 9.09 9.90 0.66
C ILE A 49 10.09 9.21 -0.26
N VAL A 50 11.33 9.69 -0.23
CA VAL A 50 12.44 9.19 -1.05
C VAL A 50 13.17 8.08 -0.27
N PRO A 51 13.61 6.99 -0.93
CA PRO A 51 14.40 5.96 -0.26
C PRO A 51 15.76 6.53 0.18
N ASP A 52 16.13 6.23 1.42
CA ASP A 52 17.50 6.40 1.89
C ASP A 52 18.36 5.19 1.44
N PRO A 53 19.52 5.42 0.81
CA PRO A 53 20.35 4.34 0.28
C PRO A 53 20.97 3.45 1.36
N VAL A 54 21.32 4.01 2.53
CA VAL A 54 21.91 3.25 3.64
C VAL A 54 20.86 2.33 4.24
N ASP A 55 19.66 2.86 4.49
CA ASP A 55 18.54 2.06 4.99
C ASP A 55 18.16 0.96 3.99
N ALA A 56 18.14 1.28 2.69
CA ALA A 56 17.78 0.33 1.65
C ALA A 56 18.70 -0.91 1.63
N ASP A 57 20.00 -0.69 1.79
CA ASP A 57 20.99 -1.77 1.83
C ASP A 57 20.88 -2.59 3.12
N GLN A 58 20.65 -1.94 4.26
CA GLN A 58 20.38 -2.63 5.51
C GLN A 58 19.11 -3.49 5.42
N TYR A 59 18.03 -2.97 4.85
CA TYR A 59 16.79 -3.73 4.66
C TYR A 59 16.97 -4.90 3.71
N ASP A 60 17.77 -4.77 2.65
CA ASP A 60 18.07 -5.87 1.74
C ASP A 60 18.81 -7.01 2.44
N MET A 61 19.80 -6.68 3.27
CA MET A 61 20.52 -7.66 4.08
C MET A 61 19.58 -8.39 5.05
N ILE A 62 18.68 -7.68 5.73
CA ILE A 62 17.68 -8.28 6.63
C ILE A 62 16.70 -9.15 5.85
N TYR A 63 16.21 -8.67 4.71
CA TYR A 63 15.28 -9.41 3.86
C TYR A 63 15.86 -10.76 3.41
N ARG A 64 17.07 -10.75 2.85
CA ARG A 64 17.76 -11.96 2.37
C ARG A 64 18.27 -12.85 3.50
N GLY A 65 18.77 -12.23 4.56
CA GLY A 65 19.36 -12.92 5.71
C GLY A 65 18.32 -13.61 6.58
N VAL A 66 17.16 -12.96 6.76
CA VAL A 66 16.18 -13.35 7.78
C VAL A 66 14.82 -13.66 7.15
N TYR A 67 14.15 -12.67 6.56
CA TYR A 67 12.73 -12.82 6.18
C TYR A 67 12.51 -13.90 5.11
N GLN A 68 13.42 -14.03 4.13
CA GLN A 68 13.34 -15.08 3.11
C GLN A 68 13.38 -16.51 3.69
N ARG A 69 14.02 -16.71 4.84
CA ARG A 69 14.10 -18.02 5.52
C ARG A 69 13.04 -18.18 6.60
N LEU A 70 12.63 -17.07 7.20
CA LEU A 70 11.66 -17.06 8.29
C LEU A 70 10.30 -17.60 7.84
N TYR A 71 9.75 -17.09 6.74
CA TYR A 71 8.41 -17.50 6.30
C TYR A 71 8.32 -19.02 6.00
N PRO A 72 9.23 -19.63 5.22
CA PRO A 72 9.24 -21.07 5.02
C PRO A 72 9.39 -21.90 6.30
N ALA A 73 10.12 -21.39 7.31
CA ALA A 73 10.31 -22.10 8.57
C ALA A 73 9.06 -22.02 9.48
N VAL A 74 8.34 -20.90 9.46
CA VAL A 74 7.19 -20.65 10.34
C VAL A 74 5.89 -21.19 9.74
N ALA A 75 5.70 -21.09 8.43
CA ALA A 75 4.44 -21.48 7.78
C ALA A 75 3.98 -22.93 8.10
N PRO A 76 4.86 -23.95 8.08
CA PRO A 76 4.45 -25.31 8.44
C PRO A 76 3.99 -25.45 9.90
N LEU A 77 4.60 -24.70 10.81
CA LEU A 77 4.20 -24.69 12.22
C LEU A 77 2.84 -24.02 12.40
N SER A 78 2.60 -22.91 11.70
CA SER A 78 1.30 -22.24 11.69
C SER A 78 0.21 -23.14 11.13
N HIS A 79 0.46 -23.87 10.03
CA HIS A 79 -0.48 -24.85 9.49
C HIS A 79 -0.75 -25.99 10.48
N ALA A 80 0.28 -26.54 11.12
CA ALA A 80 0.09 -27.60 12.12
C ALA A 80 -0.76 -27.15 13.32
N ILE A 81 -0.61 -25.90 13.77
CA ILE A 81 -1.45 -25.33 14.84
C ILE A 81 -2.91 -25.21 14.37
N ASP A 82 -3.14 -24.78 13.13
CA ASP A 82 -4.48 -24.67 12.54
C ASP A 82 -5.16 -26.03 12.39
N ASP A 83 -4.42 -27.04 11.91
CA ASP A 83 -4.89 -28.43 11.80
C ASP A 83 -5.32 -28.99 13.16
N ILE A 84 -4.52 -28.78 14.22
CA ILE A 84 -4.87 -29.23 15.57
C ILE A 84 -6.15 -28.55 16.08
N ARG A 85 -6.31 -27.25 15.81
CA ARG A 85 -7.48 -26.49 16.27
C ARG A 85 -8.76 -26.88 15.53
N SER A 86 -8.66 -27.16 14.24
CA SER A 86 -9.80 -27.53 13.40
C SER A 86 -10.33 -28.95 13.68
N HIS A 87 -9.49 -29.87 14.16
CA HIS A 87 -9.89 -31.23 14.56
C HIS A 87 -10.35 -31.35 16.03
N ALA A 88 -10.22 -30.28 16.81
CA ALA A 88 -10.63 -30.22 18.21
C ALA A 88 -12.05 -29.66 18.42
N GLY A 89 -12.79 -29.37 17.34
CA GLY A 89 -14.20 -28.97 17.33
C GLY A 89 -15.07 -30.00 16.63
#